data_AF-A0A925M8V7-F1
#
_entry.id   AF-A0A925M8V7-F1
#
_cell.length_a   1.000
_cell.length_b   1.000
_cell.length_c   1.000
_cell.angle_alpha   90.00
_cell.angle_beta   90.00
_cell.angle_gamma   90.00
#
_symmetry.space_group_name_H-M   'P 1'
#
loop_
_entity.id
_entity.type
_entity.pdbx_description
1 polymer ?
#
loop_
_entity_poly.entity_id
_entity_poly.type
_entity_poly.pdbx_seq_one_letter_code
_entity_poly.pdbx_strand_id
1 'polypeptide(L)'
;MVMSRRARRPKLEPPPRKPMVMTRRVSLFEREVAVRLAPVALELLHGAARLLTEGELDHDAYAGSTMLTIDLARTTDRISDPPDASTAQRVAVLYATDERCRDHARRIAVKEARRIAGCELSSTLVDVESRARGHELHLSLNVEAQRASATPTIPTIAARSGAPR
;
A
#
# COMPACT_ATOMS: atom_id res chain seq x y z
N MET A 1 -92.12 -1.48 32.24
CA MET A 1 -91.40 -2.38 31.31
C MET A 1 -91.46 -1.75 29.92
N VAL A 2 -90.38 -1.09 29.47
CA VAL A 2 -90.31 -0.43 28.15
C VAL A 2 -89.04 -0.92 27.47
N MET A 3 -89.20 -1.64 26.36
CA MET A 3 -88.09 -2.16 25.56
C MET A 3 -87.91 -1.28 24.31
N SER A 4 -86.96 -0.35 24.35
CA SER A 4 -86.54 0.42 23.18
C SER A 4 -85.66 -0.43 22.28
N ARG A 5 -86.19 -0.86 21.12
CA ARG A 5 -85.38 -1.48 20.05
C ARG A 5 -84.60 -0.38 19.32
N ARG A 6 -83.28 -0.32 19.50
CA ARG A 6 -82.38 0.47 18.65
C ARG A 6 -82.21 -0.24 17.31
N ALA A 7 -82.57 0.44 16.21
CA ALA A 7 -82.28 -0.02 14.86
C ALA A 7 -80.77 0.02 14.58
N ARG A 8 -80.21 -1.09 14.04
CA ARG A 8 -78.80 -1.18 13.62
C ARG A 8 -78.59 -0.42 12.30
N ARG A 9 -77.59 0.47 12.24
CA ARG A 9 -77.13 1.08 10.97
C ARG A 9 -76.46 0.03 10.08
N PRO A 10 -76.66 0.07 8.75
CA PRO A 10 -75.98 -0.84 7.82
C PRO A 10 -74.47 -0.50 7.75
N LYS A 11 -73.63 -1.54 7.78
CA LYS A 11 -72.17 -1.44 7.57
C LYS A 11 -71.89 -1.20 6.08
N LEU A 12 -71.24 -0.09 5.75
CA LEU A 12 -70.65 0.13 4.42
C LEU A 12 -69.38 -0.71 4.30
N GLU A 13 -69.28 -1.53 3.25
CA GLU A 13 -68.07 -2.30 2.96
C GLU A 13 -66.97 -1.41 2.38
N PRO A 14 -65.72 -1.54 2.85
CA PRO A 14 -64.61 -0.75 2.35
C PRO A 14 -64.23 -1.18 0.92
N PRO A 15 -63.85 -0.24 0.04
CA PRO A 15 -63.49 -0.56 -1.34
C PRO A 15 -62.23 -1.44 -1.43
N PRO A 16 -62.12 -2.29 -2.46
CA PRO A 16 -61.01 -3.21 -2.63
C PRO A 16 -59.69 -2.44 -2.85
N ARG A 17 -58.71 -2.71 -1.99
CA ARG A 17 -57.38 -2.08 -2.05
C ARG A 17 -56.54 -2.75 -3.13
N LYS A 18 -55.87 -1.95 -3.98
CA LYS A 18 -54.90 -2.44 -4.96
C LYS A 18 -53.77 -3.20 -4.23
N PRO A 19 -53.25 -4.30 -4.80
CA PRO A 19 -52.18 -5.07 -4.17
C PRO A 19 -50.94 -4.20 -3.98
N MET A 20 -50.43 -4.21 -2.76
CA MET A 20 -49.27 -3.43 -2.35
C MET A 20 -48.01 -4.07 -2.93
N VAL A 21 -47.38 -3.43 -3.92
CA VAL A 21 -46.13 -3.90 -4.51
C VAL A 21 -44.99 -3.62 -3.53
N MET A 22 -44.38 -4.68 -3.01
CA MET A 22 -43.22 -4.61 -2.13
C MET A 22 -41.97 -4.23 -2.93
N THR A 23 -41.50 -2.99 -2.80
CA THR A 23 -40.19 -2.59 -3.32
C THR A 23 -39.09 -3.22 -2.46
N ARG A 24 -38.34 -4.18 -3.01
CA ARG A 24 -37.13 -4.71 -2.36
C ARG A 24 -36.08 -3.60 -2.27
N ARG A 25 -35.76 -3.15 -1.05
CA ARG A 25 -34.62 -2.28 -0.79
C ARG A 25 -33.35 -3.14 -0.85
N VAL A 26 -32.43 -2.81 -1.76
CA VAL A 26 -31.11 -3.45 -1.86
C VAL A 26 -30.04 -2.52 -1.27
N SER A 27 -28.98 -3.10 -0.69
CA SER A 27 -27.84 -2.32 -0.20
C SER A 27 -27.09 -1.74 -1.40
N LEU A 28 -26.83 -0.43 -1.37
CA LEU A 28 -26.03 0.25 -2.39
C LEU A 28 -24.54 -0.06 -2.24
N PHE A 29 -24.11 -0.43 -1.04
CA PHE A 29 -22.70 -0.59 -0.70
C PHE A 29 -22.39 -2.04 -0.36
N GLU A 30 -21.26 -2.50 -0.88
CA GLU A 30 -20.62 -3.77 -0.53
C GLU A 30 -19.45 -3.50 0.41
N ARG A 31 -19.20 -4.45 1.32
CA ARG A 31 -18.08 -4.36 2.26
C ARG A 31 -16.88 -5.11 1.70
N GLU A 32 -15.81 -4.38 1.41
CA GLU A 32 -14.51 -4.96 1.08
C GLU A 32 -13.75 -5.33 2.36
N VAL A 33 -13.18 -6.53 2.40
CA VAL A 33 -12.26 -6.96 3.46
C VAL A 33 -10.91 -7.23 2.82
N ALA A 34 -9.94 -6.35 3.07
CA ALA A 34 -8.59 -6.44 2.52
C ALA A 34 -7.59 -6.92 3.58
N VAL A 35 -6.74 -7.88 3.21
CA VAL A 35 -5.57 -8.30 4.00
C VAL A 35 -4.38 -7.47 3.58
N ARG A 36 -3.63 -6.96 4.56
CA ARG A 36 -2.53 -6.01 4.36
C ARG A 36 -1.42 -6.27 5.36
N LEU A 37 -0.16 -5.99 4.99
CA LEU A 37 0.92 -5.94 5.97
C LEU A 37 0.73 -4.74 6.89
N ALA A 38 0.88 -4.96 8.19
CA ALA A 38 0.97 -3.88 9.16
C ALA A 38 2.27 -3.09 8.91
N PRO A 39 2.28 -1.75 9.10
CA PRO A 39 3.49 -0.94 8.94
C PRO A 39 4.68 -1.45 9.77
N VAL A 40 4.44 -1.84 11.03
CA VAL A 40 5.46 -2.42 11.90
C VAL A 40 5.99 -3.75 11.39
N ALA A 41 5.14 -4.57 10.74
CA ALA A 41 5.56 -5.83 10.15
C ALA A 41 6.50 -5.60 8.96
N LEU A 42 6.22 -4.60 8.11
CA LEU A 42 7.12 -4.21 7.02
C LEU A 42 8.51 -3.81 7.54
N GLU A 43 8.55 -2.99 8.59
CA GLU A 43 9.82 -2.58 9.21
C GLU A 43 10.58 -3.76 9.80
N LEU A 44 9.88 -4.67 10.50
CA LEU A 44 10.48 -5.88 11.07
C LEU A 44 11.05 -6.81 9.98
N LEU A 45 10.28 -7.06 8.91
CA LEU A 45 10.71 -7.92 7.80
C LEU A 45 11.95 -7.34 7.11
N HIS A 46 11.95 -6.04 6.80
CA HIS A 46 13.11 -5.39 6.19
C HIS A 46 14.31 -5.30 7.14
N GLY A 47 14.09 -5.09 8.43
CA GLY A 47 15.16 -5.13 9.43
C GLY A 47 15.81 -6.51 9.59
N ALA A 48 15.09 -7.59 9.24
CA ALA A 48 15.60 -8.96 9.22
C ALA A 48 16.19 -9.37 7.87
N ALA A 49 16.03 -8.55 6.83
CA ALA A 49 16.44 -8.87 5.47
C ALA A 49 17.97 -8.92 5.33
N ARG A 50 18.46 -9.87 4.55
CA ARG A 50 19.82 -9.85 4.01
C ARG A 50 19.77 -9.18 2.64
N LEU A 51 20.67 -8.22 2.42
CA LEU A 51 20.74 -7.46 1.18
C LEU A 51 21.98 -7.89 0.39
N LEU A 52 21.80 -8.09 -0.91
CA LEU A 52 22.87 -8.20 -1.89
C LEU A 52 22.60 -7.13 -2.94
N THR A 53 23.55 -6.23 -3.17
CA THR A 53 23.41 -5.13 -4.13
C THR A 53 24.56 -5.16 -5.12
N GLU A 54 24.22 -5.02 -6.38
CA GLU A 54 25.15 -4.87 -7.49
C GLU A 54 24.72 -3.65 -8.32
N GLY A 55 25.66 -3.00 -8.97
CA GLY A 55 25.34 -1.88 -9.85
C GLY A 55 26.56 -1.12 -10.30
N GLU A 56 26.37 -0.36 -11.36
CA GLU A 56 27.40 0.47 -11.95
C GLU A 56 26.82 1.81 -12.37
N LEU A 57 27.67 2.83 -12.32
CA LEU A 57 27.39 4.15 -12.86
C LEU A 57 28.31 4.34 -14.06
N ASP A 58 27.73 4.40 -15.26
CA ASP A 58 28.44 4.73 -16.49
C ASP A 58 28.05 6.14 -16.93
N HIS A 59 29.03 7.03 -16.96
CA HIS A 59 28.83 8.47 -17.16
C HIS A 59 27.76 9.05 -16.22
N ASP A 60 26.55 9.30 -16.76
CA ASP A 60 25.41 9.86 -16.05
C ASP A 60 24.26 8.86 -15.87
N ALA A 61 24.41 7.60 -16.31
CA ALA A 61 23.38 6.57 -16.21
C ALA A 61 23.78 5.51 -15.17
N TYR A 62 22.87 5.22 -14.25
CA TYR A 62 23.02 4.17 -13.26
C TYR A 62 22.11 2.99 -13.61
N ALA A 63 22.67 1.78 -13.58
CA ALA A 63 21.93 0.53 -13.63
C ALA A 63 22.41 -0.38 -12.50
N GLY A 64 21.47 -0.98 -11.77
CA GLY A 64 21.82 -1.90 -10.70
C GLY A 64 20.65 -2.75 -10.23
N SER A 65 20.97 -3.71 -9.37
CA SER A 65 19.97 -4.58 -8.75
C SER A 65 20.23 -4.71 -7.26
N THR A 66 19.16 -4.85 -6.49
CA THR A 66 19.19 -5.15 -5.06
C THR A 66 18.30 -6.35 -4.80
N MET A 67 18.87 -7.44 -4.29
CA MET A 67 18.14 -8.60 -3.82
C MET A 67 17.96 -8.53 -2.30
N LEU A 68 16.71 -8.54 -1.84
CA LEU A 68 16.38 -8.70 -0.42
C LEU A 68 15.94 -10.13 -0.21
N THR A 69 16.62 -10.84 0.69
CA THR A 69 16.20 -12.17 1.14
C THR A 69 15.77 -12.09 2.60
N ILE A 70 14.53 -12.47 2.86
CA ILE A 70 13.92 -12.48 4.19
C ILE A 70 13.57 -13.92 4.53
N ASP A 71 14.27 -14.46 5.52
CA ASP A 71 13.95 -15.75 6.12
C ASP A 71 12.90 -15.52 7.23
N LEU A 72 11.66 -15.92 6.97
CA LEU A 72 10.57 -15.74 7.92
C LEU A 72 10.76 -16.57 9.19
N ALA A 73 11.46 -17.71 9.13
CA ALA A 73 11.69 -18.54 10.30
C ALA A 73 12.53 -17.80 11.36
N ARG A 74 13.38 -16.87 10.94
CA ARG A 74 14.14 -15.97 11.84
C ARG A 74 13.29 -14.87 12.47
N THR A 75 12.03 -14.74 12.07
CA THR A 75 11.08 -13.74 12.60
C THR A 75 10.01 -14.33 13.52
N THR A 76 10.08 -15.64 13.82
CA THR A 76 9.10 -16.38 14.64
C THR A 76 8.81 -15.73 15.99
N ASP A 77 9.84 -15.21 16.66
CA ASP A 77 9.68 -14.60 18.00
C ASP A 77 9.03 -13.20 17.95
N ARG A 78 8.79 -12.67 16.75
CA ARG A 78 8.35 -11.29 16.51
C ARG A 78 7.04 -11.19 15.72
N ILE A 79 6.62 -12.27 15.07
CA ILE A 79 5.43 -12.30 14.22
C ILE A 79 4.50 -13.41 14.72
N SER A 80 3.22 -13.08 14.89
CA SER A 80 2.22 -14.03 15.39
C SER A 80 1.83 -15.09 14.36
N ASP A 81 1.90 -14.76 13.06
CA ASP A 81 1.63 -15.70 11.98
C ASP A 81 2.74 -16.75 11.86
N PRO A 82 2.41 -18.02 11.59
CA PRO A 82 3.40 -19.07 11.44
C PRO A 82 4.33 -18.77 10.24
N PRO A 83 5.66 -18.89 10.39
CA PRO A 83 6.64 -18.60 9.36
C PRO A 83 6.77 -19.77 8.36
N ASP A 84 5.65 -20.17 7.78
CA ASP A 84 5.57 -21.26 6.82
C ASP A 84 5.57 -20.77 5.37
N ALA A 85 5.54 -21.72 4.43
CA ALA A 85 5.51 -21.40 3.01
C ALA A 85 4.24 -20.68 2.56
N SER A 86 3.11 -20.90 3.23
CA SER A 86 1.87 -20.20 2.93
C SER A 86 1.97 -18.73 3.31
N THR A 87 2.52 -18.43 4.48
CA THR A 87 2.79 -17.06 4.92
C THR A 87 3.78 -16.37 4.00
N ALA A 88 4.91 -17.01 3.66
CA ALA A 88 5.87 -16.45 2.70
C ALA A 88 5.20 -16.10 1.35
N GLN A 89 4.37 -17.00 0.82
CA GLN A 89 3.64 -16.77 -0.42
C GLN A 89 2.64 -15.61 -0.30
N ARG A 90 1.90 -15.52 0.81
CA ARG A 90 0.97 -14.39 1.04
C ARG A 90 1.71 -13.07 1.10
N VAL A 91 2.85 -13.03 1.80
CA VAL A 91 3.69 -11.83 1.89
C VAL A 91 4.22 -11.46 0.50
N ALA A 92 4.69 -12.42 -0.30
CA ALA A 92 5.12 -12.16 -1.68
C ALA A 92 4.00 -11.52 -2.53
N VAL A 93 2.78 -12.08 -2.47
CA VAL A 93 1.62 -11.51 -3.18
C VAL A 93 1.34 -10.07 -2.73
N LEU A 94 1.48 -9.75 -1.44
CA LEU A 94 1.33 -8.39 -0.94
C LEU A 94 2.42 -7.44 -1.48
N TYR A 95 3.67 -7.90 -1.65
CA TYR A 95 4.69 -7.08 -2.33
C TYR A 95 4.40 -6.87 -3.82
N ALA A 96 3.70 -7.80 -4.48
CA ALA A 96 3.29 -7.62 -5.86
C ALA A 96 2.11 -6.65 -6.03
N THR A 97 1.23 -6.52 -5.02
CA THR A 97 -0.09 -5.89 -5.18
C THR A 97 -0.35 -4.68 -4.28
N ASP A 98 0.25 -4.60 -3.10
CA ASP A 98 0.08 -3.47 -2.16
C ASP A 98 1.18 -2.44 -2.39
N GLU A 99 0.79 -1.25 -2.86
CA GLU A 99 1.72 -0.16 -3.19
C GLU A 99 2.57 0.25 -1.98
N ARG A 100 2.08 0.11 -0.74
CA ARG A 100 2.87 0.46 0.45
C ARG A 100 4.07 -0.47 0.64
N CYS A 101 3.90 -1.75 0.29
CA CYS A 101 4.98 -2.72 0.32
C CYS A 101 6.01 -2.39 -0.77
N ARG A 102 5.52 -2.09 -1.98
CA ARG A 102 6.34 -1.67 -3.11
C ARG A 102 7.13 -0.41 -2.81
N ASP A 103 6.49 0.63 -2.30
CA ASP A 103 7.14 1.89 -1.92
C ASP A 103 8.24 1.69 -0.89
N HIS A 104 8.02 0.81 0.08
CA HIS A 104 9.05 0.51 1.07
C HIS A 104 10.24 -0.22 0.44
N ALA A 105 10.00 -1.20 -0.42
CA ALA A 105 11.07 -1.86 -1.18
C ALA A 105 11.82 -0.87 -2.08
N ARG A 106 11.10 0.02 -2.80
CA ARG A 106 11.69 1.06 -3.65
C ARG A 106 12.61 1.99 -2.85
N ARG A 107 12.20 2.42 -1.66
CA ARG A 107 13.06 3.26 -0.79
C ARG A 107 14.37 2.57 -0.44
N ILE A 108 14.33 1.26 -0.18
CA ILE A 108 15.55 0.47 0.08
C ILE A 108 16.41 0.42 -1.19
N ALA A 109 15.83 0.10 -2.35
CA ALA A 109 16.56 0.03 -3.62
C ALA A 109 17.25 1.36 -3.97
N VAL A 110 16.52 2.49 -3.85
CA VAL A 110 17.07 3.83 -4.12
C VAL A 110 18.20 4.17 -3.16
N LYS A 111 18.04 3.85 -1.87
CA LYS A 111 19.09 4.07 -0.86
C LYS A 111 20.36 3.28 -1.20
N GLU A 112 20.22 2.01 -1.53
CA GLU A 112 21.37 1.16 -1.90
C GLU A 112 21.99 1.58 -3.23
N ALA A 113 21.19 1.96 -4.21
CA ALA A 113 21.67 2.49 -5.49
C ALA A 113 22.52 3.76 -5.30
N ARG A 114 22.06 4.72 -4.49
CA ARG A 114 22.85 5.92 -4.14
C ARG A 114 24.15 5.56 -3.42
N ARG A 115 24.10 4.57 -2.51
CA ARG A 115 25.28 4.09 -1.79
C ARG A 115 26.33 3.51 -2.73
N ILE A 116 25.91 2.71 -3.72
CA ILE A 116 26.81 2.10 -4.71
C ILE A 116 27.32 3.13 -5.72
N ALA A 117 26.44 3.98 -6.24
CA ALA A 117 26.79 5.03 -7.20
C ALA A 117 27.74 6.10 -6.61
N GLY A 118 27.70 6.29 -5.28
CA GLY A 118 28.50 7.28 -4.58
C GLY A 118 28.07 8.74 -4.84
N CYS A 119 26.89 8.95 -5.41
CA CYS A 119 26.32 10.26 -5.70
C CYS A 119 24.80 10.28 -5.56
N GLU A 120 24.21 11.47 -5.64
CA GLU A 120 22.76 11.59 -5.75
C GLU A 120 22.26 11.13 -7.12
N LEU A 121 21.07 10.52 -7.11
CA LEU A 121 20.39 9.97 -8.28
C LEU A 121 19.05 10.67 -8.48
N SER A 122 18.73 11.00 -9.72
CA SER A 122 17.46 11.54 -10.22
C SER A 122 16.79 10.57 -11.17
N SER A 123 15.50 10.82 -11.48
CA SER A 123 14.73 10.04 -12.47
C SER A 123 14.73 8.53 -12.19
N THR A 124 14.66 8.14 -10.92
CA THR A 124 14.82 6.73 -10.53
C THR A 124 13.59 5.91 -10.86
N LEU A 125 13.79 4.88 -11.67
CA LEU A 125 12.83 3.83 -11.97
C LEU A 125 13.23 2.58 -11.18
N VAL A 126 12.26 2.01 -10.46
CA VAL A 126 12.48 0.79 -9.70
C VAL A 126 11.40 -0.21 -10.05
N ASP A 127 11.83 -1.31 -10.66
CA ASP A 127 11.00 -2.49 -10.84
C ASP A 127 11.15 -3.43 -9.65
N VAL A 128 10.04 -4.03 -9.23
CA VAL A 128 9.94 -4.83 -8.01
C VAL A 128 9.31 -6.16 -8.35
N GLU A 129 10.11 -7.22 -8.29
CA GLU A 129 9.62 -8.59 -8.35
C GLU A 129 9.67 -9.24 -6.98
N SER A 130 8.69 -10.10 -6.69
CA SER A 130 8.62 -10.85 -5.44
C SER A 130 8.36 -12.32 -5.69
N ARG A 131 9.06 -13.19 -4.96
CA ARG A 131 8.93 -14.64 -5.04
C ARG A 131 9.11 -15.24 -3.65
N ALA A 132 8.40 -16.32 -3.36
CA ALA A 132 8.58 -17.09 -2.13
C ALA A 132 9.13 -18.48 -2.46
N ARG A 133 9.99 -19.00 -1.58
CA ARG A 133 10.52 -20.37 -1.67
C ARG A 133 10.62 -20.95 -0.26
N GLY A 134 9.77 -21.92 0.06
CA GLY A 134 9.68 -22.40 1.44
C GLY A 134 9.32 -21.22 2.37
N HIS A 135 10.05 -21.04 3.46
CA HIS A 135 9.87 -19.93 4.40
C HIS A 135 10.63 -18.65 4.00
N GLU A 136 11.33 -18.65 2.86
CA GLU A 136 12.08 -17.50 2.37
C GLU A 136 11.23 -16.66 1.43
N LEU A 137 11.29 -15.34 1.62
CA LEU A 137 10.81 -14.32 0.69
C LEU A 137 12.01 -13.70 0.00
N HIS A 138 11.99 -13.66 -1.32
CA HIS A 138 12.97 -12.99 -2.16
C HIS A 138 12.30 -11.82 -2.88
N LEU A 139 12.89 -10.64 -2.75
CA LEU A 139 12.52 -9.46 -3.53
C LEU A 139 13.69 -9.09 -4.43
N SER A 140 13.44 -9.01 -5.73
CA SER A 140 14.42 -8.53 -6.71
C SER A 140 14.02 -7.11 -7.12
N LEU A 141 14.90 -6.16 -6.85
CA LEU A 141 14.68 -4.74 -7.11
C LEU A 141 15.65 -4.28 -8.19
N ASN A 142 15.16 -3.99 -9.39
CA ASN A 142 15.98 -3.49 -10.48
C ASN A 142 15.86 -1.97 -10.52
N VAL A 143 16.98 -1.28 -10.56
CA VAL A 143 17.06 0.18 -10.47
C VAL A 143 17.75 0.73 -11.69
N GLU A 144 17.06 1.66 -12.34
CA GLU A 144 17.62 2.53 -13.37
C GLU A 144 17.49 3.97 -12.91
N ALA A 145 18.55 4.77 -13.05
CA ALA A 145 18.51 6.17 -12.66
C ALA A 145 19.49 7.01 -13.46
N GLN A 146 19.41 8.33 -13.29
CA GLN A 146 20.40 9.28 -13.80
C GLN A 146 21.17 9.90 -12.63
N ARG A 147 22.43 10.26 -12.85
CA ARG A 147 23.17 11.11 -11.91
C ARG A 147 22.44 12.45 -11.78
N ALA A 148 22.23 12.90 -10.56
CA ALA A 148 21.70 14.22 -10.33
C ALA A 148 22.75 15.27 -10.73
N SER A 149 22.44 16.10 -11.71
CA SER A 149 23.24 17.28 -12.02
C SER A 149 23.21 18.24 -10.83
N ALA A 150 24.36 18.75 -10.40
CA ALA A 150 24.41 19.80 -9.40
C ALA A 150 23.72 21.05 -9.96
N THR A 151 22.47 21.30 -9.59
CA THR A 151 21.81 22.58 -9.89
C THR A 151 22.59 23.68 -9.16
N PRO A 152 23.21 24.66 -9.86
CA PRO A 152 23.89 25.75 -9.19
C PRO A 152 22.84 26.55 -8.43
N THR A 153 22.93 26.51 -7.10
CA THR A 153 22.10 27.35 -6.24
C THR A 153 22.59 28.78 -6.42
N ILE A 154 21.89 29.56 -7.25
CA ILE A 154 22.21 30.98 -7.44
C ILE A 154 21.93 31.69 -6.11
N PRO A 155 22.93 32.30 -5.44
CA PRO A 155 22.68 32.99 -4.19
C PRO A 155 21.83 34.23 -4.47
N THR A 156 20.65 34.30 -3.86
CA THR A 156 19.82 35.51 -3.85
C THR A 156 20.57 36.59 -3.06
N ILE A 157 21.19 37.53 -3.77
CA ILE A 157 21.76 38.74 -3.17
C ILE A 157 20.59 39.59 -2.67
N ALA A 158 20.36 39.53 -1.36
CA ALA A 158 19.43 40.45 -0.69
C ALA A 158 19.99 41.88 -0.81
N ALA A 159 19.30 42.71 -1.59
CA ALA A 159 19.59 44.13 -1.71
C ALA A 159 19.43 44.80 -0.33
N ARG A 160 20.55 45.26 0.24
CA ARG A 160 20.54 46.20 1.36
C ARG A 160 20.01 47.54 0.85
N SER A 161 18.76 47.87 1.16
CA SER A 161 18.28 49.24 1.00
C SER A 161 18.93 50.11 2.08
N GLY A 162 19.68 51.12 1.61
CA GLY A 162 20.12 52.22 2.45
C GLY A 162 18.95 53.15 2.74
N ALA A 163 18.76 53.49 4.01
CA ALA A 163 17.95 54.63 4.43
C ALA A 163 18.84 55.88 4.48
N PRO A 164 18.48 57.00 3.83
CA PRO A 164 19.05 58.29 4.16
C PRO A 164 18.36 58.89 5.39
N ARG A 165 19.11 59.76 6.05
CA ARG A 165 18.88 60.41 7.35
C ARG A 165 17.60 61.23 7.45
#